data_AF-A0A158QVM7-F1
#
_entry.id   AF-A0A158QVM7-F1
#
_cell.length_a   1.000
_cell.length_b   1.000
_cell.length_c   1.000
_cell.angle_alpha   90.00
_cell.angle_beta   90.00
_cell.angle_gamma   90.00
#
_symmetry.space_group_name_H-M   'P 1'
#
loop_
_entity.id
_entity.type
_entity.pdbx_description
1 polymer ?
#
loop_
_entity_poly.entity_id
_entity_poly.type
_entity_poly.pdbx_seq_one_letter_code
_entity_poly.pdbx_strand_id
1 'polypeptide(L)'
;MFDFGLFYDGILWNVQGEGGAECLSFLSLTQRFIETVFFTVIYGFLVLWCVPRLKLPLSNRNAPPKHNHWLAMTHCLVFGAEIGYKLSSRSLIFIFNPCHVLTAVQVSFKPICSHQPQIWLLFAQPSSFVTAVFRLHLHCINGTLLALIFPITSTRKASYFGINNLFIVCVTDLTLVWFAPDFPPALQVIYFVQHVLILVIPAYILDQNSVYSTEPLGDFNWVLTSLAIQTLYHFLFLQPLSLLTHANLNQMLCPSPSDPFAGPYYRIAAMIHQPLLIIVLGKLYSIVVLSFHKSVEPFSVLRPLCSSFHWLLGLSVTTSVPTKSDCDKICERKFCSMEEF
;
A
#
# COMPACT_ATOMS: atom_id res chain seq x y z
N MET A 1 -0.49 -29.58 -23.80
CA MET A 1 -1.50 -28.60 -23.38
C MET A 1 -1.26 -28.37 -21.90
N PHE A 2 -0.75 -27.20 -21.51
CA PHE A 2 -0.53 -26.91 -20.09
C PHE A 2 -1.90 -26.76 -19.44
N ASP A 3 -2.19 -27.59 -18.45
CA ASP A 3 -3.43 -27.54 -17.69
C ASP A 3 -3.34 -26.35 -16.73
N PHE A 4 -3.92 -25.22 -17.14
CA PHE A 4 -3.96 -24.00 -16.32
C PHE A 4 -5.01 -24.07 -15.21
N GLY A 5 -5.66 -25.22 -15.00
CA GLY A 5 -6.79 -25.37 -14.09
C GLY A 5 -6.49 -25.01 -12.64
N LEU A 6 -5.24 -25.16 -12.20
CA LEU A 6 -4.81 -24.72 -10.85
C LEU A 6 -5.01 -23.20 -10.62
N PHE A 7 -4.95 -22.39 -11.67
CA PHE A 7 -4.98 -20.93 -11.53
C PHE A 7 -6.39 -20.39 -11.34
N TYR A 8 -7.39 -20.95 -12.03
CA TYR A 8 -8.71 -20.32 -12.09
C TYR A 8 -9.91 -21.30 -12.13
N ASP A 9 -9.72 -22.62 -12.11
CA ASP A 9 -10.85 -23.57 -12.20
C ASP A 9 -11.76 -23.53 -10.97
N GLY A 10 -11.23 -23.18 -9.81
CA GLY A 10 -12.01 -23.10 -8.57
C GLY A 10 -12.70 -21.76 -8.35
N ILE A 11 -12.64 -20.85 -9.33
CA ILE A 11 -13.33 -19.56 -9.23
C ILE A 11 -14.83 -19.77 -9.42
N LEU A 12 -15.60 -19.29 -8.45
CA LEU A 12 -17.06 -19.33 -8.47
C LEU A 12 -17.59 -18.17 -9.31
N TRP A 13 -17.84 -18.42 -10.60
CA TRP A 13 -18.35 -17.42 -11.56
C TRP A 13 -19.76 -16.92 -11.26
N ASN A 14 -20.47 -17.53 -10.31
CA ASN A 14 -21.81 -17.12 -9.87
C ASN A 14 -21.78 -16.06 -8.75
N VAL A 15 -20.60 -15.75 -8.19
CA VAL A 15 -20.44 -14.71 -7.19
C VAL A 15 -20.25 -13.37 -7.89
N GLN A 16 -21.16 -12.43 -7.65
CA GLN A 16 -21.08 -11.10 -8.24
C GLN A 16 -19.80 -10.37 -7.81
N GLY A 17 -19.09 -9.76 -8.77
CA GLY A 17 -17.83 -9.05 -8.52
C GLY A 17 -16.57 -9.91 -8.62
N GLU A 18 -16.67 -11.24 -8.67
CA GLU A 18 -15.50 -12.14 -8.76
C GLU A 18 -15.02 -12.39 -10.20
N GLY A 19 -15.88 -12.16 -11.18
CA GLY A 19 -15.55 -12.38 -12.59
C GLY A 19 -16.72 -12.90 -13.40
N GLY A 20 -16.41 -13.61 -14.48
CA GLY A 20 -17.40 -14.25 -15.36
C GLY A 20 -17.87 -13.37 -16.51
N ALA A 21 -18.78 -13.91 -17.32
CA ALA A 21 -19.22 -13.28 -18.57
C ALA A 21 -19.94 -11.94 -18.33
N GLU A 22 -20.75 -11.83 -17.27
CA GLU A 22 -21.40 -10.57 -16.89
C GLU A 22 -20.38 -9.49 -16.51
N CYS A 23 -19.36 -9.86 -15.70
CA CYS A 23 -18.29 -8.95 -15.32
C CYS A 23 -17.46 -8.50 -16.54
N LEU A 24 -17.13 -9.42 -17.44
CA LEU A 24 -16.40 -9.11 -18.67
C LEU A 24 -17.19 -8.17 -19.59
N SER A 25 -18.50 -8.39 -19.73
CA SER A 25 -19.38 -7.59 -20.58
C SER A 25 -19.85 -6.28 -19.94
N PHE A 26 -19.54 -6.04 -18.65
CA PHE A 26 -19.95 -4.83 -17.92
C PHE A 26 -19.53 -3.51 -18.61
N LEU A 27 -18.31 -3.45 -19.15
CA LEU A 27 -17.83 -2.34 -19.99
C LEU A 27 -17.45 -2.82 -21.39
N SER A 28 -17.68 -1.96 -22.39
CA SER A 28 -17.22 -2.19 -23.76
C SER A 28 -15.69 -2.26 -23.85
N LEU A 29 -15.17 -3.11 -24.74
CA LEU A 29 -13.72 -3.24 -24.95
C LEU A 29 -13.09 -1.90 -25.39
N THR A 30 -13.81 -1.12 -26.20
CA THR A 30 -13.35 0.20 -26.66
C THR A 30 -13.16 1.16 -25.50
N GLN A 31 -14.15 1.27 -24.60
CA GLN A 31 -14.02 2.11 -23.41
C GLN A 31 -12.88 1.63 -22.53
N ARG A 32 -12.78 0.32 -22.30
CA ARG A 32 -11.70 -0.26 -21.49
C ARG A 32 -10.33 0.12 -22.05
N PHE A 33 -10.14 -0.04 -23.35
CA PHE A 33 -8.89 0.26 -24.04
C PHE A 33 -8.55 1.75 -23.95
N ILE A 34 -9.50 2.64 -24.24
CA ILE A 34 -9.29 4.10 -24.18
C ILE A 34 -8.87 4.53 -22.77
N GLU A 35 -9.62 4.12 -21.74
CA GLU A 35 -9.29 4.45 -20.34
C GLU A 35 -7.93 3.88 -19.93
N THR A 36 -7.63 2.63 -20.32
CA THR A 36 -6.34 1.99 -20.02
C THR A 36 -5.17 2.74 -20.65
N VAL A 37 -5.27 3.11 -21.93
CA VAL A 37 -4.23 3.91 -22.61
C VAL A 37 -4.09 5.29 -21.94
N PHE A 38 -5.21 5.96 -21.67
CA PHE A 38 -5.23 7.28 -21.05
C PHE A 38 -4.53 7.28 -19.68
N PHE A 39 -4.91 6.39 -18.76
CA PHE A 39 -4.28 6.32 -17.44
C PHE A 39 -2.84 5.81 -17.53
N THR A 40 -2.53 4.89 -18.45
CA THR A 40 -1.15 4.44 -18.65
C THR A 40 -0.22 5.59 -19.02
N VAL A 41 -0.65 6.48 -19.94
CA VAL A 41 0.15 7.63 -20.35
C VAL A 41 0.36 8.60 -19.19
N ILE A 42 -0.71 8.93 -18.45
CA ILE A 42 -0.63 9.87 -17.31
C ILE A 42 0.31 9.35 -16.21
N TYR A 43 0.10 8.11 -15.77
CA TYR A 43 0.89 7.54 -14.68
C TYR A 43 2.28 7.11 -15.13
N GLY A 44 2.46 6.72 -16.40
CA GLY A 44 3.77 6.51 -17.00
C GLY A 44 4.60 7.78 -16.99
N PHE A 45 4.01 8.92 -17.40
CA PHE A 45 4.67 10.22 -17.29
C PHE A 45 4.98 10.58 -15.83
N LEU A 46 4.06 10.32 -14.90
CA LEU A 46 4.27 10.60 -13.48
C LEU A 46 5.45 9.79 -12.90
N VAL A 47 5.60 8.51 -13.25
CA VAL A 47 6.78 7.70 -12.88
C VAL A 47 8.05 8.31 -13.45
N LEU A 48 8.07 8.60 -14.75
CA LEU A 48 9.25 9.17 -15.42
C LEU A 48 9.64 10.53 -14.84
N TRP A 49 8.66 11.28 -14.33
CA TRP A 49 8.87 12.55 -13.66
C TRP A 49 9.36 12.40 -12.21
N CYS A 50 8.74 11.55 -11.40
CA CYS A 50 9.05 11.46 -9.97
C CYS A 50 10.29 10.62 -9.66
N VAL A 51 10.56 9.55 -10.41
CA VAL A 51 11.68 8.64 -10.15
C VAL A 51 13.05 9.36 -10.11
N PRO A 52 13.41 10.23 -11.06
CA PRO A 52 14.66 10.98 -11.00
C PRO A 52 14.76 11.96 -9.83
N ARG A 53 13.65 12.28 -9.17
CA ARG A 53 13.55 13.21 -8.04
C ARG A 53 13.55 12.50 -6.68
N LEU A 54 13.58 11.17 -6.66
CA LEU A 54 13.62 10.40 -5.42
C LEU A 54 14.98 10.56 -4.74
N LYS A 55 14.95 11.01 -3.49
CA LYS A 55 16.14 11.18 -2.66
C LYS A 55 16.29 10.02 -1.70
N LEU A 56 17.32 9.21 -1.92
CA LEU A 56 17.71 8.13 -1.01
C LEU A 56 18.81 8.61 -0.05
N PRO A 57 18.77 8.22 1.24
CA PRO A 57 19.86 8.51 2.16
C PRO A 57 21.12 7.75 1.73
N LEU A 58 22.28 8.40 1.83
CA LEU A 58 23.58 7.75 1.63
C LEU A 58 23.80 6.71 2.74
N SER A 59 24.38 5.57 2.35
CA SER A 59 24.45 4.27 3.04
C SER A 59 25.16 4.20 4.42
N ASN A 60 25.21 5.29 5.19
CA ASN A 60 25.85 5.32 6.52
C ASN A 60 24.89 4.97 7.67
N ARG A 61 23.64 4.61 7.36
CA ARG A 61 22.63 4.22 8.36
C ARG A 61 22.81 2.76 8.73
N ASN A 62 23.65 2.51 9.74
CA ASN A 62 24.09 1.19 10.17
C ASN A 62 23.28 0.61 11.34
N ALA A 63 22.21 1.29 11.78
CA ALA A 63 21.38 0.74 12.84
C ALA A 63 20.78 -0.61 12.37
N PRO A 64 21.05 -1.71 13.11
CA PRO A 64 20.53 -3.01 12.71
C PRO A 64 18.99 -2.99 12.71
N PRO A 65 18.34 -3.72 11.78
CA PRO A 65 16.90 -3.84 11.77
C PRO A 65 16.37 -4.26 13.15
N LYS A 66 15.27 -3.65 13.60
CA LYS A 66 14.51 -4.19 14.73
C LYS A 66 13.93 -5.52 14.32
N HIS A 67 14.47 -6.59 14.88
CA HIS A 67 14.10 -7.93 14.50
C HIS A 67 13.13 -8.56 15.51
N ASN A 68 12.06 -9.20 15.02
CA ASN A 68 11.12 -9.96 15.84
C ASN A 68 10.78 -11.28 15.16
N HIS A 69 11.41 -12.37 15.65
CA HIS A 69 11.21 -13.72 15.14
C HIS A 69 9.74 -14.17 15.17
N TRP A 70 8.99 -13.79 16.20
CA TRP A 70 7.58 -14.17 16.34
C TRP A 70 6.72 -13.50 15.27
N LEU A 71 6.91 -12.19 15.08
CA LEU A 71 6.19 -11.45 14.05
C LEU A 71 6.48 -12.02 12.65
N ALA A 72 7.75 -12.31 12.36
CA ALA A 72 8.17 -12.91 11.10
C ALA A 72 7.57 -14.32 10.91
N MET A 73 7.65 -15.18 11.93
CA MET A 73 7.11 -16.53 11.88
C MET A 73 5.59 -16.54 11.68
N THR A 74 4.85 -15.71 12.42
CA THR A 74 3.41 -15.57 12.25
C THR A 74 3.06 -15.09 10.85
N HIS A 75 3.79 -14.10 10.32
CA HIS A 75 3.54 -13.59 8.98
C HIS A 75 3.81 -14.62 7.87
N CYS A 76 4.89 -15.39 7.99
CA CYS A 76 5.19 -16.52 7.11
C CYS A 76 4.14 -17.62 7.18
N LEU A 77 3.67 -17.97 8.39
CA LEU A 77 2.63 -18.99 8.58
C LEU A 77 1.32 -18.57 7.93
N VAL A 78 0.89 -17.33 8.17
CA VAL A 78 -0.34 -16.75 7.61
C VAL A 78 -0.27 -16.72 6.08
N PHE A 79 0.86 -16.26 5.51
CA PHE A 79 1.04 -16.25 4.06
C PHE A 79 1.12 -17.64 3.44
N GLY A 80 1.78 -18.59 4.13
CA GLY A 80 1.83 -19.99 3.70
C GLY A 80 0.44 -20.64 3.72
N ALA A 81 -0.37 -20.37 4.74
CA ALA A 81 -1.75 -20.84 4.83
C ALA A 81 -2.63 -20.25 3.71
N GLU A 82 -2.49 -18.97 3.40
CA GLU A 82 -3.15 -18.30 2.27
C GLU A 82 -2.80 -18.98 0.94
N ILE A 83 -1.51 -19.19 0.66
CA ILE A 83 -1.06 -19.88 -0.55
C ILE A 83 -1.60 -21.32 -0.60
N GLY A 84 -1.51 -22.05 0.51
CA GLY A 84 -2.01 -23.42 0.62
C GLY A 84 -3.50 -23.52 0.32
N TYR A 85 -4.29 -22.56 0.81
CA TYR A 85 -5.70 -22.46 0.49
C TYR A 85 -5.95 -22.15 -1.00
N LYS A 86 -5.22 -21.21 -1.60
CA LYS A 86 -5.38 -20.91 -3.04
C LYS A 86 -4.99 -22.08 -3.95
N LEU A 87 -3.99 -22.86 -3.55
CA LEU A 87 -3.61 -24.09 -4.23
C LEU A 87 -4.69 -25.17 -4.11
N SER A 88 -5.24 -25.39 -2.91
CA SER A 88 -6.27 -26.41 -2.70
C SER A 88 -7.61 -26.04 -3.36
N SER A 89 -7.95 -24.75 -3.36
CA SER A 89 -9.15 -24.21 -3.99
C SER A 89 -8.97 -23.90 -5.48
N ARG A 90 -7.82 -24.18 -6.10
CA ARG A 90 -7.56 -23.91 -7.54
C ARG A 90 -7.89 -22.47 -7.97
N SER A 91 -7.52 -21.52 -7.10
CA SER A 91 -7.76 -20.09 -7.26
C SER A 91 -6.46 -19.28 -7.19
N LEU A 92 -5.34 -19.92 -7.58
CA LEU A 92 -3.99 -19.37 -7.42
C LEU A 92 -3.79 -18.02 -8.13
N ILE A 93 -4.59 -17.70 -9.13
CA ILE A 93 -4.52 -16.42 -9.84
C ILE A 93 -4.68 -15.21 -8.91
N PHE A 94 -5.43 -15.34 -7.81
CA PHE A 94 -5.59 -14.26 -6.84
C PHE A 94 -4.33 -13.97 -6.03
N ILE A 95 -3.24 -14.74 -6.17
CA ILE A 95 -1.94 -14.41 -5.56
C ILE A 95 -1.37 -13.09 -6.08
N PHE A 96 -1.81 -12.65 -7.25
CA PHE A 96 -1.45 -11.35 -7.83
C PHE A 96 -2.22 -10.18 -7.22
N ASN A 97 -3.17 -10.43 -6.32
CA ASN A 97 -3.85 -9.34 -5.65
C ASN A 97 -2.86 -8.51 -4.81
N PRO A 98 -3.00 -7.17 -4.74
CA PRO A 98 -2.02 -6.30 -4.12
C PRO A 98 -1.62 -6.68 -2.68
N CYS A 99 -2.55 -7.12 -1.83
CA CYS A 99 -2.22 -7.50 -0.45
C CYS A 99 -1.31 -8.73 -0.35
N HIS A 100 -1.43 -9.70 -1.26
CA HIS A 100 -0.57 -10.88 -1.32
C HIS A 100 0.80 -10.52 -1.88
N VAL A 101 0.86 -9.63 -2.86
CA VAL A 101 2.12 -9.08 -3.38
C VAL A 101 2.83 -8.28 -2.28
N LEU A 102 2.12 -7.47 -1.50
CA LEU A 102 2.69 -6.72 -0.36
C LEU A 102 3.16 -7.66 0.74
N THR A 103 2.38 -8.67 1.08
CA THR A 103 2.80 -9.74 2.00
C THR A 103 4.04 -10.43 1.47
N ALA A 104 4.09 -10.76 0.18
CA ALA A 104 5.27 -11.34 -0.44
C ALA A 104 6.46 -10.39 -0.40
N VAL A 105 6.30 -9.07 -0.55
CA VAL A 105 7.39 -8.09 -0.41
C VAL A 105 7.90 -8.04 1.05
N GLN A 106 7.01 -8.14 2.04
CA GLN A 106 7.37 -8.21 3.46
C GLN A 106 8.06 -9.53 3.83
N VAL A 107 7.54 -10.64 3.29
CA VAL A 107 7.97 -12.02 3.53
C VAL A 107 9.12 -12.46 2.60
N SER A 108 9.42 -11.69 1.55
CA SER A 108 10.19 -12.17 0.38
C SER A 108 11.40 -12.97 0.82
N PHE A 109 11.69 -14.04 0.10
CA PHE A 109 12.80 -14.95 0.36
C PHE A 109 14.01 -14.59 -0.49
N LYS A 110 15.22 -14.55 0.09
CA LYS A 110 16.46 -14.49 -0.71
C LYS A 110 16.52 -15.70 -1.64
N PRO A 111 16.92 -15.53 -2.93
CA PRO A 111 17.08 -16.68 -3.82
C PRO A 111 18.00 -17.73 -3.17
N ILE A 112 17.67 -18.99 -3.45
CA ILE A 112 18.16 -20.25 -2.85
C ILE A 112 19.69 -20.39 -2.74
N CYS A 113 20.48 -19.52 -3.38
CA CYS A 113 21.95 -19.54 -3.33
C CYS A 113 22.58 -18.84 -2.10
N SER A 114 21.80 -18.44 -1.08
CA SER A 114 22.34 -17.88 0.16
C SER A 114 22.00 -18.79 1.34
N HIS A 115 23.02 -19.37 1.97
CA HIS A 115 22.94 -20.44 2.98
C HIS A 115 22.38 -20.00 4.36
N GLN A 116 21.52 -18.97 4.40
CA GLN A 116 20.87 -18.45 5.61
C GLN A 116 19.43 -18.00 5.28
N PRO A 117 18.39 -18.44 6.01
CA PRO A 117 17.02 -17.96 5.82
C PRO A 117 16.91 -16.52 6.31
N GLN A 118 16.89 -15.56 5.38
CA GLN A 118 16.68 -14.14 5.67
C GLN A 118 15.50 -13.63 4.83
N ILE A 119 14.43 -13.25 5.53
CA ILE A 119 13.17 -12.70 5.00
C ILE A 119 13.41 -11.21 4.64
N TRP A 120 13.31 -10.80 3.38
CA TRP A 120 13.94 -9.61 2.79
C TRP A 120 13.62 -8.27 3.49
N LEU A 121 12.39 -7.90 3.84
CA LEU A 121 12.18 -6.59 4.52
C LEU A 121 12.47 -6.63 6.02
N LEU A 122 12.53 -7.81 6.62
CA LEU A 122 12.82 -7.98 8.05
C LEU A 122 14.31 -8.27 8.31
N PHE A 123 15.07 -8.64 7.28
CA PHE A 123 16.45 -9.13 7.40
C PHE A 123 17.38 -8.76 6.24
N ALA A 124 16.97 -7.94 5.27
CA ALA A 124 17.90 -7.54 4.20
C ALA A 124 19.10 -6.77 4.75
N GLN A 125 20.24 -6.98 4.10
CA GLN A 125 21.42 -6.16 4.33
C GLN A 125 21.10 -4.70 4.00
N PRO A 126 21.57 -3.76 4.83
CA PRO A 126 21.28 -2.35 4.63
C PRO A 126 21.78 -1.90 3.26
N SER A 127 20.86 -1.39 2.44
CA SER A 127 21.15 -0.85 1.11
C SER A 127 20.15 0.24 0.73
N SER A 128 20.56 1.13 -0.17
CA SER A 128 19.66 2.17 -0.71
C SER A 128 18.45 1.57 -1.43
N PHE A 129 18.60 0.38 -2.01
CA PHE A 129 17.50 -0.37 -2.63
C PHE A 129 16.46 -0.82 -1.60
N VAL A 130 16.89 -1.36 -0.44
CA VAL A 130 15.98 -1.73 0.65
C VAL A 130 15.20 -0.51 1.16
N THR A 131 15.87 0.64 1.30
CA THR A 131 15.19 1.90 1.67
C THR A 131 14.15 2.30 0.62
N ALA A 132 14.48 2.18 -0.67
CA ALA A 132 13.55 2.50 -1.76
C ALA A 132 12.31 1.59 -1.73
N VAL A 133 12.52 0.27 -1.62
CA VAL A 133 11.43 -0.71 -1.54
C VAL A 133 10.57 -0.46 -0.31
N PHE A 134 11.17 -0.20 0.86
CA PHE A 134 10.45 0.09 2.10
C PHE A 134 9.56 1.33 1.96
N ARG A 135 10.09 2.44 1.43
CA ARG A 135 9.31 3.67 1.22
C ARG A 135 8.19 3.50 0.21
N LEU A 136 8.47 2.80 -0.91
CA LEU A 136 7.44 2.55 -1.91
C LEU A 136 6.33 1.67 -1.34
N HIS A 137 6.71 0.60 -0.65
CA HIS A 137 5.81 -0.32 0.06
C HIS A 137 4.92 0.42 1.07
N LEU A 138 5.49 1.34 1.86
CA LEU A 138 4.78 2.12 2.88
C LEU A 138 3.57 2.88 2.30
N HIS A 139 3.68 3.39 1.08
CA HIS A 139 2.59 4.09 0.39
C HIS A 139 1.64 3.16 -0.36
N CYS A 140 1.96 1.87 -0.46
CA CYS A 140 1.10 0.86 -1.08
C CYS A 140 0.17 0.16 -0.07
N ILE A 141 0.42 0.27 1.25
CA ILE A 141 -0.40 -0.37 2.30
C ILE A 141 -1.78 0.28 2.51
N ASN A 142 -2.07 1.40 1.85
CA ASN A 142 -3.37 2.08 1.92
C ASN A 142 -4.53 1.13 1.58
N GLY A 143 -4.28 0.22 0.63
CA GLY A 143 -5.19 -0.85 0.27
C GLY A 143 -5.64 -1.67 1.48
N THR A 144 -4.66 -2.12 2.26
CA THR A 144 -4.85 -2.93 3.45
C THR A 144 -5.58 -2.20 4.56
N LEU A 145 -5.27 -0.92 4.78
CA LEU A 145 -5.95 -0.10 5.78
C LEU A 145 -7.44 0.03 5.47
N LEU A 146 -7.79 0.33 4.23
CA LEU A 146 -9.18 0.44 3.81
C LEU A 146 -9.90 -0.90 3.93
N ALA A 147 -9.24 -2.01 3.57
CA ALA A 147 -9.77 -3.37 3.69
C ALA A 147 -10.06 -3.83 5.13
N LEU A 148 -9.40 -3.22 6.14
CA LEU A 148 -9.70 -3.42 7.55
C LEU A 148 -10.83 -2.52 8.07
N ILE A 149 -10.92 -1.28 7.58
CA ILE A 149 -11.95 -0.31 8.01
C ILE A 149 -13.31 -0.66 7.42
N PHE A 150 -13.34 -1.13 6.17
CA PHE A 150 -14.57 -1.45 5.44
C PHE A 150 -14.58 -2.89 4.94
N PRO A 151 -14.59 -3.90 5.83
CA PRO A 151 -14.67 -5.29 5.40
C PRO A 151 -16.06 -5.55 4.80
N ILE A 152 -16.11 -5.97 3.54
CA ILE A 152 -17.36 -6.38 2.89
C ILE A 152 -17.66 -7.80 3.35
N THR A 153 -18.30 -7.88 4.51
CA THR A 153 -18.87 -9.12 5.04
C THR A 153 -20.24 -9.31 4.40
N SER A 154 -20.33 -10.14 3.38
CA SER A 154 -21.57 -10.39 2.64
C SER A 154 -22.63 -11.05 3.55
N THR A 155 -23.48 -10.28 4.25
CA THR A 155 -24.75 -10.81 4.84
C THR A 155 -25.78 -9.78 5.34
N ARG A 156 -25.78 -8.49 4.96
CA ARG A 156 -26.97 -7.66 5.28
C ARG A 156 -27.49 -6.83 4.11
N LYS A 157 -28.57 -7.36 3.52
CA LYS A 157 -29.70 -6.59 2.99
C LYS A 157 -30.14 -5.60 4.07
N ALA A 158 -29.56 -4.41 4.11
CA ALA A 158 -30.01 -3.34 5.00
C ALA A 158 -29.92 -2.03 4.27
N SER A 159 -31.10 -1.54 3.90
CA SER A 159 -31.39 -0.19 3.45
C SER A 159 -31.02 0.84 4.52
N TYR A 160 -29.72 1.05 4.76
CA TYR A 160 -29.21 2.24 5.46
C TYR A 160 -28.47 3.12 4.45
N PHE A 161 -29.31 3.76 3.66
CA PHE A 161 -29.08 5.05 3.02
C PHE A 161 -28.56 6.04 4.09
N GLY A 162 -27.37 6.61 3.91
CA GLY A 162 -26.87 7.66 4.82
C GLY A 162 -25.37 7.97 4.72
N ILE A 163 -25.00 8.87 3.81
CA ILE A 163 -23.85 9.81 3.86
C ILE A 163 -22.41 9.23 3.92
N ASN A 164 -22.20 7.93 4.15
CA ASN A 164 -20.85 7.34 4.30
C ASN A 164 -20.26 6.70 3.02
N ASN A 165 -20.95 6.81 1.87
CA ASN A 165 -20.67 6.02 0.66
C ASN A 165 -19.60 6.60 -0.28
N LEU A 166 -18.71 7.51 0.12
CA LEU A 166 -17.68 8.02 -0.80
C LEU A 166 -16.35 7.23 -0.73
N PHE A 167 -16.14 6.47 0.34
CA PHE A 167 -14.82 5.92 0.71
C PHE A 167 -14.77 4.39 0.77
N ILE A 168 -15.92 3.72 0.68
CA ILE A 168 -16.10 2.39 1.31
C ILE A 168 -15.75 1.20 0.42
N VAL A 169 -15.74 1.33 -0.91
CA VAL A 169 -15.88 0.11 -1.75
C VAL A 169 -14.77 -0.14 -2.76
N CYS A 170 -14.11 0.87 -3.32
CA CYS A 170 -13.14 0.60 -4.39
C CYS A 170 -11.80 -0.06 -3.95
N VAL A 171 -11.67 -0.50 -2.69
CA VAL A 171 -10.41 -1.04 -2.14
C VAL A 171 -10.58 -2.36 -1.38
N THR A 172 -11.80 -2.76 -1.06
CA THR A 172 -12.05 -3.78 -0.03
C THR A 172 -12.66 -5.07 -0.56
N ASP A 173 -12.91 -5.17 -1.87
CA ASP A 173 -13.63 -6.31 -2.47
C ASP A 173 -12.87 -7.64 -2.52
N LEU A 174 -11.63 -7.71 -2.04
CA LEU A 174 -11.03 -9.02 -1.73
C LEU A 174 -11.79 -9.77 -0.61
N THR A 175 -12.66 -9.09 0.13
CA THR A 175 -13.43 -9.68 1.22
C THR A 175 -14.66 -10.48 0.77
N LEU A 176 -15.14 -10.31 -0.47
CA LEU A 176 -16.33 -11.02 -0.94
C LEU A 176 -16.17 -12.55 -0.92
N VAL A 177 -14.96 -13.05 -1.17
CA VAL A 177 -14.63 -14.49 -1.06
C VAL A 177 -14.66 -14.98 0.38
N TRP A 178 -14.15 -14.22 1.35
CA TRP A 178 -13.95 -14.72 2.73
C TRP A 178 -15.21 -14.80 3.58
N PHE A 179 -16.25 -14.07 3.19
CA PHE A 179 -17.46 -13.89 4.00
C PHE A 179 -18.74 -14.39 3.32
N ALA A 180 -18.62 -15.23 2.28
CA ALA A 180 -19.74 -16.09 1.93
C ALA A 180 -20.12 -16.95 3.17
N PRO A 181 -21.41 -17.15 3.46
CA PRO A 181 -21.88 -17.85 4.66
C PRO A 181 -21.33 -19.30 4.81
N ASP A 182 -20.75 -19.85 3.74
CA ASP A 182 -20.14 -21.17 3.69
C ASP A 182 -18.60 -21.18 3.90
N PHE A 183 -17.96 -20.04 4.21
CA PHE A 183 -16.51 -19.97 4.39
C PHE A 183 -16.04 -20.42 5.78
N PRO A 184 -14.96 -21.21 5.89
CA PRO A 184 -14.45 -21.67 7.18
C PRO A 184 -13.94 -20.49 8.03
N PRO A 185 -14.33 -20.37 9.32
CA PRO A 185 -13.91 -19.27 10.20
C PRO A 185 -12.39 -19.05 10.30
N ALA A 186 -11.61 -20.12 10.17
CA ALA A 186 -10.15 -20.05 10.18
C ALA A 186 -9.59 -19.18 9.04
N LEU A 187 -10.25 -19.18 7.89
CA LEU A 187 -9.86 -18.36 6.75
C LEU A 187 -10.09 -16.88 7.07
N GLN A 188 -11.25 -16.50 7.59
CA GLN A 188 -11.54 -15.11 7.96
C GLN A 188 -10.50 -14.55 8.93
N VAL A 189 -10.05 -15.39 9.88
CA VAL A 189 -8.96 -15.04 10.80
C VAL A 189 -7.65 -14.82 10.05
N ILE A 190 -7.27 -15.71 9.12
CA ILE A 190 -6.06 -15.56 8.28
C ILE A 190 -6.11 -14.22 7.53
N TYR A 191 -7.24 -13.88 6.91
CA TYR A 191 -7.44 -12.60 6.22
C TYR A 191 -7.16 -11.40 7.14
N PHE A 192 -7.83 -11.31 8.30
CA PHE A 192 -7.65 -10.16 9.20
C PHE A 192 -6.25 -10.11 9.79
N VAL A 193 -5.71 -11.25 10.21
CA VAL A 193 -4.35 -11.32 10.75
C VAL A 193 -3.33 -10.89 9.69
N GLN A 194 -3.46 -11.34 8.45
CA GLN A 194 -2.60 -10.91 7.35
C GLN A 194 -2.63 -9.40 7.17
N HIS A 195 -3.83 -8.82 7.10
CA HIS A 195 -3.99 -7.39 6.86
C HIS A 195 -3.47 -6.54 8.04
N VAL A 196 -3.69 -6.98 9.27
CA VAL A 196 -3.10 -6.34 10.45
C VAL A 196 -1.58 -6.42 10.40
N LEU A 197 -1.00 -7.57 10.07
CA LEU A 197 0.44 -7.75 9.97
C LEU A 197 1.07 -6.87 8.89
N ILE A 198 0.42 -6.71 7.73
CA ILE A 198 0.88 -5.83 6.66
C ILE A 198 1.05 -4.38 7.15
N LEU A 199 0.22 -3.92 8.08
CA LEU A 199 0.35 -2.60 8.70
C LEU A 199 1.35 -2.61 9.87
N VAL A 200 1.27 -3.59 10.76
CA VAL A 200 2.09 -3.60 11.99
C VAL A 200 3.58 -3.76 11.69
N ILE A 201 3.96 -4.60 10.73
CA ILE A 201 5.37 -4.85 10.38
C ILE A 201 6.11 -3.57 9.99
N PRO A 202 5.68 -2.79 8.99
CA PRO A 202 6.36 -1.55 8.62
C PRO A 202 6.36 -0.53 9.76
N ALA A 203 5.32 -0.48 10.61
CA ALA A 203 5.34 0.38 11.79
C ALA A 203 6.43 -0.03 12.80
N TYR A 204 6.55 -1.34 13.06
CA TYR A 204 7.49 -1.90 14.03
C TYR A 204 8.95 -1.66 13.63
N ILE A 205 9.29 -1.91 12.36
CA ILE A 205 10.67 -1.80 11.86
C ILE A 205 11.07 -0.35 11.54
N LEU A 206 10.12 0.58 11.45
CA LEU A 206 10.39 1.97 11.11
C LEU A 206 11.34 2.61 12.13
N ASP A 207 12.47 3.08 11.62
CA ASP A 207 13.46 3.84 12.38
C ASP A 207 14.18 4.83 11.46
N GLN A 208 14.08 6.12 11.81
CA GLN A 208 14.70 7.21 11.07
C GLN A 208 16.23 7.16 11.06
N ASN A 209 16.85 6.41 11.97
CA ASN A 209 18.30 6.18 12.02
C ASN A 209 18.75 4.92 11.24
N SER A 210 17.79 4.16 10.69
CA SER A 210 18.03 2.92 9.96
C SER A 210 17.73 3.05 8.45
N VAL A 211 17.91 1.95 7.72
CA VAL A 211 17.46 1.83 6.32
C VAL A 211 15.93 1.78 6.16
N TYR A 212 15.19 1.48 7.24
CA TYR A 212 13.71 1.52 7.27
C TYR A 212 13.23 2.90 7.69
N SER A 213 13.64 3.91 6.93
CA SER A 213 13.30 5.31 7.17
C SER A 213 12.35 5.85 6.11
N THR A 214 11.43 6.71 6.55
CA THR A 214 10.54 7.43 5.62
C THR A 214 11.29 8.59 4.97
N GLU A 215 10.75 9.08 3.86
CA GLU A 215 11.11 10.37 3.31
C GLU A 215 10.64 11.53 4.21
N PRO A 216 11.17 12.75 4.02
CA PRO A 216 10.61 13.94 4.66
C PRO A 216 9.13 14.10 4.34
N LEU A 217 8.33 14.53 5.32
CA LEU A 217 6.87 14.61 5.16
C LEU A 217 6.42 15.49 3.98
N GLY A 218 7.18 16.56 3.69
CA GLY A 218 6.93 17.45 2.55
C GLY A 218 7.38 16.91 1.18
N ASP A 219 8.07 15.77 1.13
CA ASP A 219 8.50 15.14 -0.13
C ASP A 219 7.40 14.19 -0.64
N PHE A 220 6.61 14.67 -1.60
CA PHE A 220 5.52 13.89 -2.20
C PHE A 220 5.98 12.98 -3.34
N ASN A 221 7.24 13.04 -3.78
CA ASN A 221 7.69 12.24 -4.93
C ASN A 221 7.58 10.74 -4.66
N TRP A 222 7.81 10.29 -3.42
CA TRP A 222 7.68 8.89 -3.03
C TRP A 222 6.23 8.39 -3.12
N VAL A 223 5.27 9.11 -2.54
CA VAL A 223 3.86 8.71 -2.57
C VAL A 223 3.28 8.77 -3.99
N LEU A 224 3.68 9.78 -4.79
CA LEU A 224 3.27 9.89 -6.19
C LEU A 224 3.87 8.76 -7.06
N THR A 225 5.11 8.36 -6.79
CA THR A 225 5.73 7.22 -7.48
C THR A 225 5.03 5.91 -7.12
N SER A 226 4.75 5.66 -5.84
CA SER A 226 4.01 4.47 -5.41
C SER A 226 2.61 4.41 -6.01
N LEU A 227 1.88 5.52 -5.99
CA LEU A 227 0.59 5.64 -6.64
C LEU A 227 0.68 5.26 -8.12
N ALA A 228 1.65 5.82 -8.84
CA ALA A 228 1.80 5.58 -10.26
C ALA A 228 2.18 4.13 -10.57
N ILE A 229 3.10 3.53 -9.81
CA ILE A 229 3.45 2.11 -9.94
C ILE A 229 2.22 1.23 -9.66
N GLN A 230 1.46 1.53 -8.61
CA GLN A 230 0.26 0.78 -8.26
C GLN A 230 -0.80 0.87 -9.35
N THR A 231 -1.08 2.07 -9.89
CA THR A 231 -2.01 2.22 -11.00
C THR A 231 -1.54 1.47 -12.24
N LEU A 232 -0.28 1.62 -12.64
CA LEU A 232 0.27 0.89 -13.80
C LEU A 232 0.19 -0.62 -13.60
N TYR A 233 0.42 -1.13 -12.39
CA TYR A 233 0.23 -2.54 -12.06
C TYR A 233 -1.20 -3.02 -12.34
N HIS A 234 -2.21 -2.26 -11.94
CA HIS A 234 -3.61 -2.64 -12.16
C HIS A 234 -3.99 -2.62 -13.64
N PHE A 235 -3.52 -1.63 -14.40
CA PHE A 235 -3.90 -1.44 -15.80
C PHE A 235 -3.05 -2.25 -16.80
N LEU A 236 -1.76 -2.45 -16.53
CA LEU A 236 -0.83 -3.12 -17.45
C LEU A 236 -0.59 -4.59 -17.12
N PHE A 237 -0.81 -5.02 -15.88
CA PHE A 237 -0.59 -6.40 -15.47
C PHE A 237 -1.90 -7.10 -15.09
N LEU A 238 -2.63 -6.57 -14.10
CA LEU A 238 -3.85 -7.24 -13.63
C LEU A 238 -4.99 -7.17 -14.65
N GLN A 239 -5.16 -6.05 -15.36
CA GLN A 239 -6.26 -5.90 -16.33
C GLN A 239 -6.14 -6.88 -17.51
N PRO A 240 -4.98 -7.02 -18.18
CA PRO A 240 -4.83 -8.04 -19.22
C PRO A 240 -5.06 -9.46 -18.69
N LEU A 241 -4.56 -9.77 -17.49
CA LEU A 241 -4.77 -11.07 -16.88
C LEU A 241 -6.25 -11.32 -16.55
N SER A 242 -6.97 -10.30 -16.09
CA SER A 242 -8.41 -10.34 -15.82
C SER A 242 -9.23 -10.54 -17.10
N LEU A 243 -8.81 -9.92 -18.21
CA LEU A 243 -9.43 -10.12 -19.53
C LEU A 243 -9.17 -11.52 -20.07
N LEU A 244 -7.99 -12.08 -19.85
CA LEU A 244 -7.62 -13.43 -20.31
C LEU A 244 -8.35 -14.53 -19.53
N THR A 245 -8.52 -14.33 -18.23
CA THR A 245 -9.01 -15.37 -17.31
C THR A 245 -10.45 -15.17 -16.87
N HIS A 246 -11.04 -14.02 -17.21
CA HIS A 246 -12.36 -13.56 -16.77
C HIS A 246 -12.48 -13.36 -15.25
N ALA A 247 -11.42 -13.55 -14.48
CA ALA A 247 -11.36 -13.26 -13.04
C ALA A 247 -11.20 -11.77 -12.81
N ASN A 248 -11.94 -11.19 -11.87
CA ASN A 248 -11.87 -9.77 -11.56
C ASN A 248 -10.74 -9.45 -10.55
N LEU A 249 -9.48 -9.61 -10.98
CA LEU A 249 -8.31 -9.52 -10.09
C LEU A 249 -8.04 -8.12 -9.53
N ASN A 250 -8.49 -7.09 -10.24
CA ASN A 250 -8.17 -5.69 -9.96
C ASN A 250 -9.40 -4.83 -9.68
N GLN A 251 -10.60 -5.43 -9.62
CA GLN A 251 -11.88 -4.69 -9.55
C GLN A 251 -12.04 -3.66 -10.68
N MET A 252 -11.28 -3.79 -11.77
CA MET A 252 -11.38 -2.95 -12.97
C MET A 252 -11.98 -3.75 -14.14
N LEU A 253 -12.29 -5.03 -13.94
CA LEU A 253 -13.10 -5.81 -14.86
C LEU A 253 -14.58 -5.42 -14.72
N CYS A 254 -15.12 -5.42 -13.51
CA CYS A 254 -16.43 -4.87 -13.16
C CYS A 254 -16.38 -4.30 -11.73
N PRO A 255 -17.30 -3.40 -11.35
CA PRO A 255 -17.42 -2.94 -9.98
C PRO A 255 -18.05 -4.02 -9.11
N SER A 256 -17.80 -3.94 -7.81
CA SER A 256 -18.53 -4.73 -6.81
C SER A 256 -19.99 -4.34 -6.73
N PRO A 257 -20.88 -5.27 -6.34
CA PRO A 257 -22.29 -4.97 -6.10
C PRO A 257 -22.53 -3.83 -5.11
N SER A 258 -21.57 -3.60 -4.20
CA SER A 258 -21.67 -2.54 -3.19
C SER A 258 -21.11 -1.20 -3.67
N ASP A 259 -20.48 -1.13 -4.85
CA ASP A 259 -19.76 0.06 -5.31
C ASP A 259 -20.74 1.24 -5.52
N PRO A 260 -20.58 2.34 -4.76
CA PRO A 260 -21.47 3.50 -4.86
C PRO A 260 -21.32 4.26 -6.18
N PHE A 261 -20.25 3.99 -6.93
CA PHE A 261 -20.00 4.52 -8.27
C PHE A 261 -20.26 3.49 -9.37
N ALA A 262 -20.94 2.37 -9.06
CA ALA A 262 -21.29 1.36 -10.03
C ALA A 262 -22.03 1.98 -11.22
N GLY A 263 -21.47 1.80 -12.41
CA GLY A 263 -21.95 2.39 -13.65
C GLY A 263 -20.86 2.44 -14.70
N PRO A 264 -21.12 2.97 -15.89
CA PRO A 264 -20.14 2.97 -16.98
C PRO A 264 -18.85 3.70 -16.62
N TYR A 265 -18.89 4.70 -15.72
CA TYR A 265 -17.73 5.54 -15.39
C TYR A 265 -17.03 5.16 -14.07
N TYR A 266 -17.32 3.99 -13.49
CA TYR A 266 -16.79 3.61 -12.17
C TYR A 266 -15.24 3.58 -12.12
N ARG A 267 -14.57 3.19 -13.22
CA ARG A 267 -13.10 3.24 -13.34
C ARG A 267 -12.58 4.67 -13.25
N ILE A 268 -13.25 5.62 -13.90
CA ILE A 268 -12.89 7.03 -13.81
C ILE A 268 -13.11 7.55 -12.38
N ALA A 269 -14.23 7.18 -11.76
CA ALA A 269 -14.49 7.52 -10.37
C ALA A 269 -13.37 7.00 -9.45
N ALA A 270 -12.99 5.72 -9.59
CA ALA A 270 -11.85 5.10 -8.91
C ALA A 270 -10.56 5.91 -9.09
N MET A 271 -10.27 6.31 -10.33
CA MET A 271 -9.08 7.10 -10.66
C MET A 271 -9.11 8.56 -10.19
N ILE A 272 -10.20 9.03 -9.59
CA ILE A 272 -10.28 10.34 -8.94
C ILE A 272 -10.10 10.22 -7.43
N HIS A 273 -10.89 9.37 -6.77
CA HIS A 273 -10.87 9.31 -5.30
C HIS A 273 -9.71 8.47 -4.76
N GLN A 274 -9.28 7.41 -5.45
CA GLN A 274 -8.17 6.55 -4.99
C GLN A 274 -6.83 7.29 -4.90
N PRO A 275 -6.41 8.09 -5.90
CA PRO A 275 -5.22 8.91 -5.78
C PRO A 275 -5.22 9.85 -4.57
N LEU A 276 -6.35 10.54 -4.33
CA LEU A 276 -6.50 11.46 -3.21
C LEU A 276 -6.33 10.73 -1.87
N LEU A 277 -6.98 9.57 -1.75
CA LEU A 277 -6.86 8.70 -0.59
C LEU A 277 -5.44 8.21 -0.35
N ILE A 278 -4.77 7.70 -1.38
CA ILE A 278 -3.41 7.16 -1.27
C ILE A 278 -2.43 8.26 -0.82
N ILE A 279 -2.56 9.46 -1.36
CA ILE A 279 -1.71 10.60 -0.98
C ILE A 279 -1.92 11.00 0.49
N VAL A 280 -3.17 11.09 0.93
CA VAL A 280 -3.51 11.49 2.30
C VAL A 280 -3.13 10.39 3.30
N LEU A 281 -3.59 9.15 3.07
CA LEU A 281 -3.40 8.04 4.00
C LEU A 281 -1.93 7.61 4.10
N GLY A 282 -1.17 7.62 3.00
CA GLY A 282 0.25 7.25 3.03
C GLY A 282 1.08 8.20 3.91
N LYS A 283 0.79 9.51 3.83
CA LYS A 283 1.41 10.51 4.70
C LYS A 283 0.90 10.45 6.13
N LEU A 284 -0.41 10.31 6.33
CA LEU A 284 -1.00 10.18 7.67
C LEU A 284 -0.42 8.97 8.42
N TYR A 285 -0.29 7.84 7.74
CA TYR A 285 0.31 6.64 8.31
C TYR A 285 1.73 6.90 8.82
N SER A 286 2.57 7.52 7.98
CA SER A 286 3.95 7.87 8.35
C SER A 286 3.99 8.81 9.56
N ILE A 287 3.11 9.83 9.61
CA ILE A 287 3.00 10.77 10.73
C ILE A 287 2.62 10.06 12.03
N VAL A 288 1.60 9.21 11.98
CA VAL A 288 1.10 8.48 13.16
C VAL A 288 2.20 7.59 13.73
N VAL A 289 2.86 6.77 12.90
CA VAL A 289 3.95 5.89 13.36
C VAL A 289 5.11 6.68 13.96
N LEU A 290 5.54 7.77 13.29
CA LEU A 290 6.62 8.62 13.79
C LEU A 290 6.29 9.31 15.12
N SER A 291 5.03 9.69 15.32
CA SER A 291 4.55 10.30 16.56
C SER A 291 4.60 9.31 17.73
N PHE A 292 4.20 8.06 17.50
CA PHE A 292 4.34 7.00 18.51
C PHE A 292 5.79 6.70 18.87
N HIS A 293 6.69 6.78 17.89
CA HIS A 293 8.13 6.58 18.10
C HIS A 293 8.82 7.81 18.72
N LYS A 294 8.08 8.88 19.04
CA LYS A 294 8.59 10.19 19.52
C LYS A 294 9.65 10.83 18.61
N SER A 295 9.67 10.44 17.34
CA SER A 295 10.69 10.88 16.38
C SER A 295 10.34 12.21 15.70
N VAL A 296 9.16 12.78 15.97
CA VAL A 296 8.66 14.03 15.37
C VAL A 296 7.97 14.88 16.44
N GLU A 297 8.44 16.11 16.61
CA GLU A 297 7.75 17.13 17.41
C GLU A 297 6.50 17.63 16.65
N PRO A 298 5.30 17.73 17.29
CA PRO A 298 4.05 18.09 16.63
C PRO A 298 4.11 19.40 15.83
N PHE A 299 4.86 20.39 16.32
CA PHE A 299 5.03 21.70 15.66
C PHE A 299 5.94 21.67 14.42
N SER A 300 6.75 20.63 14.24
CA SER A 300 7.61 20.45 13.07
C SER A 300 6.87 19.88 11.85
N VAL A 301 5.67 19.33 12.05
CA VAL A 301 4.80 18.73 11.01
C VAL A 301 4.11 19.78 10.15
N LEU A 302 3.74 20.93 10.71
CA LEU A 302 2.99 21.98 10.01
C LEU A 302 3.87 22.86 9.12
N ARG A 303 5.17 22.91 9.39
CA ARG A 303 6.13 23.79 8.68
C ARG A 303 6.37 23.36 7.22
N PRO A 304 6.57 22.06 6.90
CA PRO A 304 6.75 21.59 5.53
C PRO A 304 5.46 21.64 4.70
N LEU A 305 4.30 21.37 5.33
CA LEU A 305 2.99 21.44 4.66
C LEU A 305 2.75 22.87 4.12
N CYS A 306 2.99 23.90 4.92
CA CYS A 306 2.88 25.29 4.45
C CYS A 306 3.91 25.64 3.35
N SER A 307 5.13 25.08 3.41
CA SER A 307 6.15 25.34 2.37
C SER A 307 5.88 24.65 1.03
N SER A 308 5.26 23.45 1.03
CA SER A 308 4.96 22.71 -0.20
C SER A 308 3.80 23.30 -0.99
N PHE A 309 2.99 24.17 -0.37
CA PHE A 309 1.86 24.89 -0.99
C PHE A 309 2.15 26.37 -1.27
N HIS A 310 3.39 26.84 -1.09
CA HIS A 310 3.76 28.26 -1.28
C HIS A 310 3.64 28.75 -2.75
N TRP A 311 3.39 27.83 -3.70
CA TRP A 311 3.07 28.13 -5.11
C TRP A 311 1.56 28.31 -5.38
N LEU A 312 0.69 27.99 -4.41
CA LEU A 312 -0.77 28.05 -4.55
C LEU A 312 -1.42 29.27 -3.90
N LEU A 313 -0.78 29.91 -2.95
CA LEU A 313 -1.30 31.12 -2.28
C LEU A 313 -0.17 32.13 -2.16
N GLY A 314 -0.29 33.24 -2.90
CA GLY A 314 0.64 34.38 -2.87
C GLY A 314 0.60 35.17 -1.57
N LEU A 315 0.74 34.52 -0.41
CA LEU A 315 0.81 35.14 0.90
C LEU A 315 2.16 34.78 1.53
N SER A 316 3.11 35.70 1.40
CA SER A 316 4.36 35.71 2.15
C SER A 316 4.04 35.93 3.63
N VAL A 317 4.15 34.90 4.46
CA VAL A 317 4.19 35.04 5.90
C VAL A 317 5.65 34.97 6.34
N THR A 318 6.23 36.15 6.59
CA THR A 318 7.57 36.29 7.16
C THR A 318 7.58 35.79 8.60
N THR A 319 8.09 34.58 8.84
CA THR A 319 8.55 34.19 10.19
C THR A 319 10.07 34.26 10.22
N SER A 320 10.58 35.15 11.07
CA SER A 320 12.00 35.42 11.31
C SER A 320 12.81 34.14 11.56
N VAL A 321 13.87 33.96 10.76
CA VAL A 321 14.89 32.91 10.91
C VAL A 321 15.84 33.27 12.04
N PRO A 322 16.15 32.39 13.02
CA PRO A 322 17.23 32.62 13.97
C PRO A 322 18.57 32.55 13.22
N THR A 323 19.44 33.53 13.43
CA THR A 323 20.74 33.58 12.76
C THR A 323 21.73 32.61 13.40
N LYS A 324 22.77 32.27 12.64
CA LYS A 324 23.84 31.30 12.99
C LYS A 324 24.48 31.55 14.38
N SER A 325 24.42 32.77 14.92
CA SER A 325 24.94 33.11 16.26
C SER A 325 24.13 32.54 17.42
N ASP A 326 22.86 32.18 17.21
CA ASP A 326 22.01 31.62 18.27
C ASP A 326 22.27 30.12 18.49
N CYS A 327 22.72 29.41 17.47
CA CYS A 327 23.13 28.00 17.58
C CYS A 327 24.44 27.83 18.35
N ASP A 328 25.38 28.76 18.19
CA ASP A 328 26.70 28.68 18.86
C ASP A 328 26.57 28.92 20.37
N LYS A 329 25.66 29.80 20.82
CA LYS A 329 25.40 30.06 22.25
C LYS A 329 24.73 28.89 22.99
N ILE A 330 24.00 28.03 22.27
CA ILE A 330 23.35 26.84 22.85
C ILE A 330 24.35 25.70 23.03
N CYS A 331 25.37 25.63 22.17
CA CYS A 331 26.43 24.62 22.27
C CYS A 331 27.40 24.93 23.43
N GLU A 332 27.77 26.21 23.63
CA GLU A 332 28.66 26.59 24.74
C GLU A 332 28.05 26.35 26.13
N ARG A 333 26.73 26.52 26.31
CA ARG A 333 26.09 26.27 27.62
C ARG A 333 26.07 24.80 28.04
N LYS A 334 26.14 23.84 27.10
CA LYS A 334 26.10 22.41 27.44
C LYS A 334 27.47 21.81 27.75
N PHE A 335 28.56 22.48 27.36
CA PHE A 335 29.93 22.00 27.65
C PHE A 335 30.49 22.50 28.98
N CYS A 336 29.90 23.53 29.61
CA CYS A 336 30.33 24.02 30.93
C CYS A 336 29.66 23.36 32.14
N SER A 337 28.78 22.36 31.97
CA SER A 337 28.05 21.74 33.09
C SER A 337 28.46 20.29 33.39
N MET A 338 29.65 19.86 32.96
CA MET A 338 30.18 18.50 33.22
C MET A 338 31.55 18.48 33.91
N GLU A 339 31.95 19.57 34.55
CA GLU A 339 33.08 19.61 35.49
C GLU A 339 32.62 20.27 36.80
N GLU A 340 31.87 19.53 37.61
CA GLU A 340 31.77 19.70 39.08
C GLU A 340 30.79 18.64 39.60
N PHE A 341 31.34 17.53 40.09
CA PHE A 341 31.00 16.78 41.31
C PHE A 341 31.63 15.40 41.33
#